data_AF-A0A937S7D2-F1
#
_entry.id   AF-A0A937S7D2-F1
#
_cell.length_a   1.000
_cell.length_b   1.000
_cell.length_c   1.000
_cell.angle_alpha   90.00
_cell.angle_beta   90.00
_cell.angle_gamma   90.00
#
_symmetry.space_group_name_H-M   'P 1'
#
loop_
_entity.id
_entity.type
_entity.pdbx_description
1 polymer ?
#
loop_
_entity_poly.entity_id
_entity_poly.type
_entity_poly.pdbx_seq_one_letter_code
_entity_poly.pdbx_strand_id
1 'polypeptide(L)'
;MIPSIILTGMSFTRAAYQVLKSVNCPLHVTEILERAMQEGLLKTKGKTPKGTMSASLYLENVRRQKRGEKARFVQHGNNVWGLAERKTKQE
;
A
#
# COMPACT_ATOMS: atom_id res chain seq x y z
N MET A 1 22.78 10.92 5.21
CA MET A 1 22.15 10.09 6.26
C MET A 1 20.80 9.64 5.73
N ILE A 2 20.67 8.33 5.47
CA ILE A 2 19.55 7.57 4.87
C ILE A 2 19.32 7.81 3.35
N PRO A 3 19.41 6.79 2.48
CA PRO A 3 19.34 6.95 1.04
C PRO A 3 17.89 7.08 0.55
N SER A 4 17.62 8.11 -0.25
CA SER A 4 16.47 8.17 -1.14
C SER A 4 16.57 7.05 -2.17
N ILE A 5 16.00 5.88 -1.86
CA ILE A 5 15.69 4.87 -2.86
C ILE A 5 14.54 5.43 -3.71
N ILE A 6 14.90 6.20 -4.73
CA ILE A 6 14.04 6.47 -5.86
C ILE A 6 14.10 5.22 -6.75
N LEU A 7 13.26 4.23 -6.42
CA LEU A 7 12.86 3.22 -7.41
C LEU A 7 12.09 3.94 -8.54
N THR A 8 12.29 3.52 -9.76
CA THR A 8 11.70 4.10 -10.97
C THR A 8 10.30 3.52 -11.21
N GLY A 9 9.32 4.40 -11.47
CA GLY A 9 7.90 4.07 -11.73
C GLY A 9 7.03 3.97 -10.47
N MET A 10 6.17 4.96 -10.19
CA MET A 10 5.22 4.86 -9.06
C MET A 10 4.11 3.84 -9.38
N SER A 11 4.32 2.60 -8.94
CA SER A 11 3.27 1.56 -8.91
C SER A 11 2.23 1.84 -7.82
N PHE A 12 1.00 1.37 -8.02
CA PHE A 12 -0.11 1.40 -7.06
C PHE A 12 0.31 1.06 -5.61
N THR A 13 1.14 0.03 -5.46
CA THR A 13 1.68 -0.44 -4.17
C THR A 13 2.52 0.62 -3.46
N ARG A 14 3.25 1.44 -4.21
CA ARG A 14 4.17 2.42 -3.63
C ARG A 14 3.44 3.70 -3.23
N ALA A 15 2.47 4.13 -4.03
CA ALA A 15 1.55 5.20 -3.63
C ALA A 15 0.80 4.81 -2.35
N ALA A 16 0.26 3.59 -2.30
CA ALA A 16 -0.38 3.06 -1.10
C ALA A 16 0.56 3.00 0.11
N TYR A 17 1.82 2.58 -0.09
CA TYR A 17 2.83 2.59 0.95
C TYR A 17 3.09 4.00 1.49
N GLN A 18 3.21 5.00 0.63
CA GLN A 18 3.49 6.38 1.02
C GLN A 18 2.33 6.99 1.82
N VAL A 19 1.10 6.79 1.36
CA VAL A 19 -0.11 7.24 2.09
C VAL A 19 -0.22 6.55 3.45
N LEU A 20 -0.08 5.22 3.50
CA LEU A 20 -0.14 4.48 4.76
C LEU A 20 1.00 4.85 5.71
N LYS A 21 2.18 5.19 5.17
CA LYS A 21 3.32 5.67 5.95
C LYS A 21 3.08 7.07 6.51
N SER A 22 2.43 7.94 5.74
CA SER A 22 2.06 9.30 6.15
C SER A 22 1.04 9.29 7.29
N VAL A 23 -0.02 8.47 7.15
CA VAL A 23 -1.11 8.38 8.15
C VAL A 23 -0.75 7.46 9.32
N ASN A 24 0.19 6.53 9.10
CA ASN A 24 0.70 5.58 10.09
C ASN A 24 -0.41 4.69 10.73
N CYS A 25 -1.56 4.56 10.07
CA CYS A 25 -2.71 3.76 10.50
C CYS A 25 -3.21 2.89 9.34
N PRO A 26 -3.83 1.73 9.64
CA PRO A 26 -4.48 0.92 8.62
C PRO A 26 -5.70 1.68 8.08
N LEU A 27 -5.81 1.73 6.75
CA LEU A 27 -6.84 2.49 6.06
C LEU A 27 -7.58 1.63 5.05
N HIS A 28 -8.81 2.01 4.80
CA HIS A 28 -9.59 1.38 3.75
C HIS A 28 -9.03 1.72 2.36
N VAL A 29 -9.07 0.77 1.42
CA VAL A 29 -8.50 0.96 0.07
C VAL A 29 -9.02 2.21 -0.62
N THR A 30 -10.30 2.57 -0.40
CA THR A 30 -10.86 3.82 -0.96
C THR A 30 -10.10 5.04 -0.48
N GLU A 31 -9.84 5.14 0.82
CA GLU A 31 -9.17 6.29 1.42
C GLU A 31 -7.71 6.37 1.02
N ILE A 32 -7.05 5.22 0.88
CA ILE A 32 -5.69 5.15 0.35
C ILE A 32 -5.65 5.70 -1.08
N LEU A 33 -6.62 5.33 -1.92
CA LEU A 33 -6.74 5.82 -3.29
C LEU A 33 -7.03 7.33 -3.33
N GLU A 34 -8.00 7.80 -2.57
CA GLU A 34 -8.37 9.21 -2.51
C GLU A 34 -7.19 10.07 -2.06
N ARG A 35 -6.49 9.67 -0.99
CA ARG A 35 -5.27 10.37 -0.54
C ARG A 35 -4.15 10.30 -1.58
N ALA A 36 -3.94 9.14 -2.20
CA ALA A 36 -2.94 9.01 -3.27
C ALA A 36 -3.26 9.89 -4.49
N MET A 37 -4.55 10.09 -4.79
CA MET A 37 -5.00 11.00 -5.84
C MET A 37 -4.85 12.46 -5.43
N GLN A 38 -5.19 12.81 -4.19
CA GLN A 38 -5.04 14.16 -3.64
C GLN A 38 -3.56 14.59 -3.58
N GLU A 39 -2.67 13.67 -3.17
CA GLU A 39 -1.22 13.91 -3.14
C GLU A 39 -0.59 13.86 -4.54
N GLY A 40 -1.36 13.57 -5.59
CA GLY A 40 -0.85 13.46 -6.96
C GLY A 40 0.08 12.27 -7.19
N LEU A 41 0.18 11.35 -6.22
CA LEU A 41 0.98 10.13 -6.29
C LEU A 41 0.41 9.13 -7.31
N LEU A 42 -0.89 9.21 -7.56
CA LEU A 42 -1.57 8.26 -8.44
C LEU A 42 -2.74 8.91 -9.19
N LYS A 43 -2.83 8.66 -10.49
CA LYS A 43 -3.99 9.04 -11.32
C LYS A 43 -4.77 7.80 -11.71
N THR A 44 -5.93 7.57 -11.11
CA THR A 44 -6.89 6.57 -11.61
C THR A 44 -7.98 7.24 -12.43
N LYS A 45 -8.23 6.71 -13.64
CA LYS A 45 -9.28 7.16 -14.57
C LYS A 45 -10.34 6.07 -14.83
N GLY A 46 -10.39 5.03 -13.99
CA GLY A 46 -11.20 3.82 -14.20
C GLY A 46 -12.39 3.68 -13.25
N LYS A 47 -13.36 2.82 -13.61
CA LYS A 47 -14.61 2.57 -12.86
C LYS A 47 -14.42 1.85 -11.52
N THR A 48 -13.34 1.09 -11.32
CA THR A 48 -13.12 0.25 -10.11
C THR A 48 -11.66 0.23 -9.63
N PRO A 49 -11.07 1.39 -9.26
CA PRO A 49 -9.68 1.47 -8.80
C PRO A 49 -9.44 0.72 -7.48
N LYS A 50 -10.47 0.54 -6.64
CA LYS A 50 -10.38 -0.27 -5.40
C LYS A 50 -9.91 -1.70 -5.65
N GLY A 51 -10.52 -2.39 -6.61
CA GLY A 51 -10.19 -3.78 -6.91
C GLY A 51 -8.80 -3.93 -7.51
N THR A 52 -8.41 -2.99 -8.38
CA THR A 52 -7.06 -2.97 -8.97
C THR A 52 -5.99 -2.73 -7.89
N MET A 53 -6.25 -1.82 -6.95
CA MET A 53 -5.33 -1.53 -5.84
C MET A 53 -5.17 -2.74 -4.91
N SER A 54 -6.28 -3.35 -4.46
CA SER A 54 -6.22 -4.53 -3.58
C SER A 54 -5.52 -5.71 -4.24
N ALA A 55 -5.82 -5.99 -5.52
CA ALA A 55 -5.13 -7.01 -6.30
C ALA A 55 -3.63 -6.72 -6.45
N SER A 56 -3.25 -5.44 -6.68
CA SER A 56 -1.85 -5.04 -6.79
C SER A 56 -1.08 -5.24 -5.47
N LEU A 57 -1.69 -4.90 -4.33
CA LEU A 57 -1.13 -5.12 -3.00
C LEU A 57 -0.96 -6.62 -2.70
N TYR A 58 -1.97 -7.42 -3.03
CA TYR A 58 -1.92 -8.86 -2.87
C TYR A 58 -0.80 -9.49 -3.72
N LEU A 59 -0.74 -9.16 -5.01
CA LEU A 59 0.29 -9.66 -5.91
C LEU A 59 1.71 -9.26 -5.47
N GLU A 60 1.87 -8.05 -4.93
CA GLU A 60 3.16 -7.61 -4.36
C GLU A 60 3.57 -8.44 -3.16
N ASN A 61 2.64 -8.72 -2.23
CA ASN A 61 2.91 -9.61 -1.10
C ASN A 61 3.27 -11.02 -1.56
N VAL A 62 2.54 -11.59 -2.53
CA VAL A 62 2.85 -12.90 -3.11
C VAL A 62 4.24 -12.91 -3.77
N ARG A 63 4.59 -11.86 -4.52
CA ARG A 63 5.93 -11.73 -5.13
C ARG A 63 7.04 -11.68 -4.07
N ARG A 64 6.80 -10.98 -2.96
CA ARG A 64 7.74 -10.92 -1.81
C ARG A 64 7.87 -12.26 -1.13
N GLN A 65 6.74 -12.92 -0.84
CA GLN A 65 6.72 -14.24 -0.24
C GLN A 65 7.47 -15.27 -1.08
N LYS A 66 7.31 -15.23 -2.42
CA LYS A 66 8.08 -16.06 -3.37
C LYS A 66 9.60 -15.81 -3.30
N ARG A 67 10.03 -14.62 -2.89
CA ARG A 67 11.44 -14.27 -2.67
C ARG A 67 11.93 -14.58 -1.26
N GLY A 68 11.07 -15.11 -0.38
CA GLY A 68 11.37 -15.27 1.05
C GLY A 68 11.36 -13.95 1.84
N GLU A 69 10.85 -12.87 1.24
CA GLU A 69 10.71 -11.58 1.91
C GLU A 69 9.40 -11.50 2.69
N LYS A 70 9.40 -10.70 3.76
CA LYS A 70 8.18 -10.39 4.51
C LYS A 70 7.23 -9.57 3.65
N ALA A 71 5.93 -9.88 3.76
CA ALA A 71 4.87 -9.07 3.18
C ALA A 71 5.02 -7.62 3.64
N ARG A 72 4.85 -6.67 2.72
CA ARG A 72 4.95 -5.23 3.03
C ARG A 72 3.61 -4.69 3.55
N PHE A 73 2.51 -5.32 3.15
CA PHE A 73 1.16 -4.91 3.50
C PHE A 73 0.44 -6.03 4.24
N VAL A 74 -0.48 -5.68 5.14
CA VAL A 74 -1.35 -6.63 5.83
C VAL A 74 -2.79 -6.19 5.63
N GLN A 75 -3.66 -7.13 5.30
CA GLN A 75 -5.09 -6.88 5.21
C GLN A 75 -5.72 -7.14 6.59
N HIS A 76 -6.33 -6.12 7.19
CA HIS A 76 -6.99 -6.20 8.51
C HIS A 76 -8.47 -6.63 8.43
N GLY A 77 -8.98 -6.88 7.22
CA GLY A 77 -10.40 -7.19 6.96
C GLY A 77 -11.18 -6.00 6.41
N ASN A 78 -12.35 -6.25 5.82
CA ASN A 78 -13.24 -5.21 5.26
C ASN A 78 -12.57 -4.25 4.24
N ASN A 79 -11.65 -4.75 3.39
CA ASN A 79 -10.81 -3.93 2.50
C ASN A 79 -9.94 -2.88 3.21
N VAL A 80 -9.59 -3.11 4.48
CA VAL A 80 -8.62 -2.30 5.21
C VAL A 80 -7.23 -2.90 5.04
N TRP A 81 -6.28 -2.05 4.65
CA TRP A 81 -4.88 -2.41 4.47
C TRP A 81 -3.99 -1.57 5.38
N GLY A 82 -3.01 -2.21 6.00
CA GLY A 82 -2.00 -1.59 6.84
C GLY A 82 -0.59 -1.97 6.37
N LEU A 83 0.40 -1.32 6.97
CA LEU A 83 1.80 -1.69 6.79
C LEU A 83 2.17 -2.81 7.76
N ALA A 84 2.79 -3.87 7.23
CA ALA A 84 3.30 -4.99 8.03
C ALA A 84 4.41 -4.57 9.01
N GLU A 85 5.07 -3.44 8.72
CA GLU A 85 6.16 -2.90 9.52
C GLU A 85 5.69 -2.44 10.91
N ARG A 86 4.40 -2.07 11.06
CA ARG A 86 3.80 -1.95 12.39
C ARG A 86 3.46 -3.34 12.90
N LYS A 87 4.36 -3.90 13.72
CA LYS A 87 3.98 -4.92 14.69
C LYS A 87 2.86 -4.35 15.56
N THR A 88 1.62 -4.79 15.36
CA THR A 88 0.64 -4.77 16.43
C THR A 88 1.21 -5.62 17.57
N LYS A 89 1.88 -4.97 18.53
CA LYS A 89 1.70 -5.32 19.92
C LYS A 89 0.22 -5.05 20.22
N GLN A 90 -0.61 -6.08 20.07
CA GLN A 90 -1.81 -6.17 20.89
C GLN A 90 -1.31 -6.90 22.14
N GLU A 91 -0.98 -6.10 23.17
CA GLU A 91 -0.87 -6.53 24.57
C GLU A 91 -2.28 -6.73 25.14
#